data_AF-A0A164WG86-F1
#
_entry.id   AF-A0A164WG86-F1
#
_cell.length_a   1.000
_cell.length_b   1.000
_cell.length_c   1.000
_cell.angle_alpha   90.00
_cell.angle_beta   90.00
_cell.angle_gamma   90.00
#
_symmetry.space_group_name_H-M   'P 1'
#
loop_
_entity.id
_entity.type
_entity.pdbx_description
1 polymer ?
#
loop_
_entity_poly.entity_id
_entity_poly.type
_entity_poly.pdbx_seq_one_letter_code
_entity_poly.pdbx_strand_id
1 'polypeptide(L)'
;MVLSAFLLLFLSTELAAAHRILFLSPISTRSHTNFVKPIIKGLVERGHFVTYWNGLLPKNQGTNALNQTTNLRLLYSPELDALSSDHNVDFSSGTKNFYLLFELPKRVELYCKTIYRDPVFHQLMASHEKFDLIIVEAAVNECILPLVYKFDAPFIYTMGAMPMPWHLDAVSSPLAFDHYSHVGSAYKDEMNFWQRTYNTLTGILAVYYWRWIVMPVADHLAAETLHIENLPTMERIENKYLSLLVLNTNLGLNYQMATTPAVIQAGGINLGPAKPLPHDLEKFVSDSGDAGCIIVSFGSLLRNSDIPDDVRRIFLSTFARLPQRILWKWEDESKIRHGESIPPNVKLMSWLPQADLLGHPKMRLFITHGGVNSIQEAVYHNIPLINSPVDNDQVLFPQNLLRQLGNNWETTLTKHTSNRDLLHVIACSRRNRPAMNHICFVILLLIGCTNAYYMTIDAHAEECFFEKVSAGTKLGLTFEVAEGGFLDIDFNIVGPNGQTIESGERASNGKYAFKADMDGVYTYCFSNKMSTMTPKIVMFTIDVGEPTAELHQDAANGNHTKLEEMIKELSGALRTVKHEQDYMNLRERVHRTINESTNSRVVMWSFFEAFVLLTMTAGQVYYLKRFFEVRRVV
;
A
#
# COMPACT_ATOMS: atom_id res chain seq x y z
N MET A 1 44.78 -24.91 4.03
CA MET A 1 43.77 -25.73 3.31
C MET A 1 42.69 -26.30 4.23
N VAL A 2 43.03 -26.96 5.35
CA VAL A 2 42.01 -27.50 6.28
C VAL A 2 41.18 -26.38 6.96
N LEU A 3 41.80 -25.26 7.33
CA LEU A 3 41.10 -24.11 7.93
C LEU A 3 40.14 -23.41 6.95
N SER A 4 40.54 -23.29 5.67
CA SER A 4 39.72 -22.70 4.61
C SER A 4 38.54 -23.61 4.24
N ALA A 5 38.71 -24.94 4.30
CA ALA A 5 37.64 -25.90 4.11
C ALA A 5 36.63 -25.86 5.27
N PHE A 6 37.09 -25.67 6.52
CA PHE A 6 36.20 -25.46 7.68
C PHE A 6 35.43 -24.13 7.61
N LEU A 7 36.06 -23.04 7.17
CA LEU A 7 35.36 -21.76 6.95
C LEU A 7 34.32 -21.86 5.82
N LEU A 8 34.64 -22.56 4.72
CA LEU A 8 33.69 -22.81 3.63
C LEU A 8 32.53 -23.72 4.06
N LEU A 9 32.79 -24.70 4.93
CA LEU A 9 31.73 -25.52 5.54
C LEU A 9 30.83 -24.69 6.46
N PHE A 10 31.38 -23.80 7.28
CA PHE A 10 30.62 -22.86 8.12
C PHE A 10 29.85 -21.79 7.31
N LEU A 11 30.39 -21.35 6.17
CA LEU A 11 29.72 -20.43 5.23
C LEU A 11 28.67 -21.13 4.36
N SER A 12 28.75 -22.46 4.20
CA SER A 12 27.73 -23.26 3.50
C SER A 12 26.62 -23.78 4.40
N THR A 13 26.73 -23.60 5.71
CA THR A 13 25.68 -23.86 6.69
C THR A 13 25.02 -22.55 7.12
N GLU A 14 24.40 -21.82 6.20
CA GLU A 14 23.07 -21.33 6.57
C GLU A 14 22.26 -22.60 6.79
N LEU A 15 22.20 -23.07 8.05
CA LEU A 15 21.17 -24.03 8.43
C LEU A 15 19.87 -23.41 7.91
N ALA A 16 19.25 -24.04 6.92
CA ALA A 16 17.87 -23.77 6.56
C ALA A 16 17.04 -24.15 7.79
N ALA A 17 16.99 -23.24 8.76
CA ALA A 17 16.29 -23.43 10.01
C ALA A 17 14.80 -23.39 9.66
N ALA A 18 14.22 -24.56 9.55
CA ALA A 18 12.78 -24.74 9.35
C ALA A 18 12.05 -24.35 10.64
N HIS A 19 11.76 -23.06 10.78
CA HIS A 19 10.96 -22.53 11.89
C HIS A 19 9.51 -23.04 11.84
N ARG A 20 8.90 -23.21 13.01
CA ARG A 20 7.48 -23.55 13.18
C ARG A 20 6.68 -22.28 13.36
N ILE A 21 5.82 -21.98 12.39
CA ILE A 21 5.04 -20.74 12.32
C ILE A 21 3.56 -21.07 12.51
N LEU A 22 2.90 -20.35 13.41
CA LEU A 22 1.46 -20.45 13.61
C LEU A 22 0.78 -19.22 13.00
N PHE A 23 0.00 -19.44 11.93
CA PHE A 23 -0.76 -18.39 11.29
C PHE A 23 -2.23 -18.49 11.72
N LEU A 24 -2.76 -17.40 12.27
CA LEU A 24 -4.08 -17.33 12.88
C LEU A 24 -4.95 -16.30 12.16
N SER A 25 -6.02 -16.78 11.54
CA SER A 25 -7.02 -16.02 10.78
C SER A 25 -8.41 -16.66 10.98
N PRO A 26 -8.88 -16.83 12.24
CA PRO A 26 -10.11 -17.56 12.52
C PRO A 26 -11.35 -16.84 11.97
N ILE A 27 -11.39 -15.50 12.04
CA ILE A 27 -12.35 -14.68 11.31
C ILE A 27 -11.63 -14.09 10.10
N SER A 28 -12.10 -14.44 8.91
CA SER A 28 -11.52 -13.99 7.65
C SER A 28 -12.64 -13.73 6.65
N THR A 29 -12.38 -12.92 5.63
CA THR A 29 -13.21 -12.84 4.42
C THR A 29 -12.51 -13.53 3.25
N ARG A 30 -13.21 -13.74 2.12
CA ARG A 30 -12.58 -14.35 0.93
C ARG A 30 -11.40 -13.53 0.39
N SER A 31 -11.51 -12.19 0.39
CA SER A 31 -10.44 -11.30 -0.05
C SER A 31 -9.21 -11.39 0.86
N HIS A 32 -9.43 -11.43 2.17
CA HIS A 32 -8.41 -11.59 3.20
C HIS A 32 -7.69 -12.94 3.07
N THR A 33 -8.44 -14.04 2.93
CA THR A 33 -7.87 -15.37 2.66
C THR A 33 -7.02 -15.39 1.38
N ASN A 34 -7.43 -14.68 0.32
CA ASN A 34 -6.64 -14.59 -0.91
C ASN A 34 -5.34 -13.79 -0.74
N PHE A 35 -5.32 -12.81 0.16
CA PHE A 35 -4.11 -12.09 0.55
C PHE A 35 -3.16 -12.97 1.39
N VAL A 36 -3.69 -13.75 2.33
CA VAL A 36 -2.90 -14.60 3.23
C VAL A 36 -2.27 -15.81 2.52
N LYS A 37 -2.99 -16.44 1.59
CA LYS A 37 -2.53 -17.67 0.91
C LYS A 37 -1.12 -17.57 0.29
N PRO A 38 -0.76 -16.52 -0.47
CA PRO A 38 0.60 -16.33 -0.97
C PRO A 38 1.67 -16.25 0.13
N ILE A 39 1.35 -15.66 1.29
CA ILE A 39 2.26 -15.60 2.45
C ILE A 39 2.55 -17.01 2.95
N ILE A 40 1.48 -17.79 3.19
CA ILE A 40 1.59 -19.19 3.63
C ILE A 40 2.43 -20.00 2.64
N LYS A 41 2.11 -19.88 1.34
CA LYS A 41 2.84 -20.58 0.28
C LYS A 41 4.32 -20.19 0.28
N GLY A 42 4.64 -18.90 0.35
CA GLY A 42 6.01 -18.41 0.34
C GLY A 42 6.83 -18.83 1.57
N LEU A 43 6.18 -19.03 2.73
CA LEU A 43 6.82 -19.58 3.94
C LEU A 43 7.10 -21.08 3.80
N VAL A 44 6.12 -21.85 3.29
CA VAL A 44 6.28 -23.29 3.06
C VAL A 44 7.36 -23.58 2.02
N GLU A 45 7.40 -22.82 0.91
CA GLU A 45 8.41 -22.95 -0.13
C GLU A 45 9.84 -22.66 0.36
N ARG A 46 9.98 -21.84 1.41
CA ARG A 46 11.24 -21.58 2.11
C ARG A 46 11.62 -22.66 3.12
N GLY A 47 10.79 -23.69 3.28
CA GLY A 47 11.06 -24.83 4.16
C GLY A 47 10.50 -24.69 5.58
N HIS A 48 9.74 -23.64 5.89
CA HIS A 48 9.12 -23.47 7.21
C HIS A 48 7.92 -24.42 7.41
N PHE A 49 7.70 -24.84 8.65
CA PHE A 49 6.52 -25.60 9.04
C PHE A 49 5.40 -24.64 9.44
N VAL A 50 4.33 -24.57 8.65
CA VAL A 50 3.24 -23.63 8.88
C VAL A 50 2.00 -24.36 9.37
N THR A 51 1.51 -23.99 10.55
CA THR A 51 0.15 -24.33 10.99
C THR A 51 -0.75 -23.14 10.68
N TYR A 52 -1.77 -23.33 9.85
CA TYR A 52 -2.69 -22.28 9.44
C TYR A 52 -4.11 -22.57 9.90
N TRP A 53 -4.62 -21.75 10.80
CA TRP A 53 -6.02 -21.78 11.23
C TRP A 53 -6.81 -20.68 10.51
N ASN A 54 -7.77 -21.09 9.68
CA ASN A 54 -8.64 -20.19 8.93
C ASN A 54 -10.11 -20.63 9.05
N GLY A 55 -10.99 -19.69 9.40
CA GLY A 55 -12.44 -19.95 9.44
C GLY A 55 -13.06 -20.21 8.07
N LEU A 56 -12.54 -19.60 7.00
CA LEU A 56 -12.98 -19.79 5.61
C LEU A 56 -12.05 -20.75 4.85
N LEU A 57 -12.11 -22.04 5.17
CA LEU A 57 -11.49 -23.03 4.27
C LEU A 57 -12.41 -23.31 3.07
N PRO A 58 -11.86 -23.38 1.84
CA PRO A 58 -12.67 -23.51 0.64
C PRO A 58 -13.43 -24.83 0.62
N LYS A 59 -14.76 -24.75 0.56
CA LYS A 59 -15.66 -25.92 0.46
C LYS A 59 -15.38 -26.83 -0.75
N ASN A 60 -14.65 -26.40 -1.79
CA ASN A 60 -14.40 -27.22 -3.01
C ASN A 60 -13.24 -26.77 -3.94
N GLN A 61 -12.22 -26.05 -3.46
CA GLN A 61 -11.06 -25.69 -4.32
C GLN A 61 -9.75 -26.14 -3.69
N GLY A 62 -9.21 -27.26 -4.19
CA GLY A 62 -7.78 -27.55 -4.08
C GLY A 62 -7.26 -27.86 -2.68
N THR A 63 -8.05 -28.47 -1.80
CA THR A 63 -7.49 -29.14 -0.60
C THR A 63 -6.33 -30.05 -0.99
N ASN A 64 -6.33 -30.64 -2.18
CA ASN A 64 -5.21 -31.45 -2.67
C ASN A 64 -3.91 -30.67 -2.96
N ALA A 65 -3.95 -29.40 -3.38
CA ALA A 65 -2.72 -28.68 -3.77
C ALA A 65 -1.95 -28.10 -2.57
N LEU A 66 -2.63 -27.80 -1.46
CA LEU A 66 -2.01 -27.33 -0.21
C LEU A 66 -1.86 -28.43 0.85
N ASN A 67 -2.71 -29.47 0.85
CA ASN A 67 -2.53 -30.62 1.76
C ASN A 67 -1.39 -31.56 1.32
N GLN A 68 -0.89 -31.44 0.09
CA GLN A 68 0.20 -32.28 -0.42
C GLN A 68 1.61 -31.79 0.00
N THR A 69 1.74 -30.60 0.58
CA THR A 69 3.01 -30.14 1.14
C THR A 69 3.18 -30.65 2.57
N THR A 70 4.24 -31.43 2.82
CA THR A 70 4.58 -32.03 4.13
C THR A 70 4.71 -31.02 5.27
N ASN A 71 4.93 -29.74 4.95
CA ASN A 71 5.22 -28.69 5.90
C ASN A 71 4.03 -27.74 6.18
N LEU A 72 2.80 -28.09 5.74
CA LEU A 72 1.60 -27.29 5.97
C LEU A 72 0.52 -28.08 6.70
N ARG A 73 0.08 -27.57 7.86
CA ARG A 73 -1.08 -28.09 8.61
C ARG A 73 -2.23 -27.09 8.56
N LEU A 74 -3.34 -27.44 7.91
CA LEU A 74 -4.55 -26.64 7.89
C LEU A 74 -5.49 -27.03 9.04
N LEU A 75 -6.03 -26.04 9.76
CA LEU A 75 -7.03 -26.23 10.81
C LEU A 75 -8.34 -25.58 10.37
N TYR A 76 -9.43 -26.35 10.40
CA TYR A 76 -10.76 -25.95 9.92
C TYR A 76 -11.77 -25.83 11.05
N SER A 77 -12.60 -24.79 10.96
CA SER A 77 -13.65 -24.49 11.94
C SER A 77 -14.98 -24.21 11.23
N PRO A 78 -15.92 -25.17 11.19
CA PRO A 78 -17.19 -25.03 10.46
C PRO A 78 -18.10 -23.89 10.96
N GLU A 79 -18.12 -23.62 12.27
CA GLU A 79 -18.93 -22.52 12.84
C GLU A 79 -18.37 -21.16 12.44
N LEU A 80 -17.03 -21.04 12.41
CA LEU A 80 -16.35 -19.85 11.94
C LEU A 80 -16.52 -19.64 10.43
N ASP A 81 -16.64 -20.71 9.62
CA ASP A 81 -16.98 -20.63 8.19
C ASP A 81 -18.36 -20.00 7.97
N ALA A 82 -19.35 -20.41 8.76
CA ALA A 82 -20.70 -19.86 8.69
C ALA A 82 -20.73 -18.38 9.07
N LEU A 83 -20.09 -18.01 10.18
CA LEU A 83 -19.99 -16.63 10.66
C LEU A 83 -19.26 -15.74 9.64
N SER A 84 -18.14 -16.23 9.11
CA SER A 84 -17.31 -15.51 8.13
C SER A 84 -17.98 -15.41 6.74
N SER A 85 -18.92 -16.31 6.44
CA SER A 85 -19.71 -16.31 5.21
C SER A 85 -20.93 -15.39 5.28
N ASP A 86 -21.34 -14.92 6.47
CA ASP A 86 -22.54 -14.10 6.70
C ASP A 86 -22.24 -12.58 6.76
N HIS A 87 -21.30 -12.12 5.94
CA HIS A 87 -20.93 -10.69 5.87
C HIS A 87 -21.41 -10.07 4.56
N ASN A 88 -22.71 -9.74 4.49
CA ASN A 88 -23.26 -8.97 3.37
C ASN A 88 -23.41 -7.50 3.77
N VAL A 89 -22.74 -6.62 3.04
CA VAL A 89 -22.91 -5.17 3.15
C VAL A 89 -23.92 -4.71 2.10
N ASP A 90 -24.87 -3.85 2.49
CA ASP A 90 -25.87 -3.29 1.59
C ASP A 90 -25.31 -2.09 0.82
N PHE A 91 -25.59 -1.97 -0.48
CA PHE A 91 -25.23 -0.82 -1.33
C PHE A 91 -25.79 0.53 -0.82
N SER A 92 -26.78 0.50 0.07
CA SER A 92 -27.35 1.70 0.71
C SER A 92 -26.51 2.27 1.86
N SER A 93 -25.51 1.54 2.38
CA SER A 93 -24.88 1.81 3.69
C SER A 93 -23.84 2.93 3.74
N GLY A 94 -23.62 3.68 2.65
CA GLY A 94 -22.52 4.66 2.48
C GLY A 94 -22.47 5.87 3.43
N THR A 95 -23.17 5.84 4.57
CA THR A 95 -23.18 6.88 5.61
C THR A 95 -23.11 6.33 7.05
N LYS A 96 -22.89 5.03 7.27
CA LYS A 96 -22.95 4.41 8.61
C LYS A 96 -21.60 4.09 9.29
N ASN A 97 -20.48 4.64 8.83
CA ASN A 97 -19.16 4.23 9.35
C ASN A 97 -18.82 4.69 10.77
N PHE A 98 -19.39 5.81 11.25
CA PHE A 98 -19.31 6.15 12.67
C PHE A 98 -20.11 5.16 13.55
N TYR A 99 -21.21 4.59 13.03
CA TYR A 99 -21.98 3.54 13.71
C TYR A 99 -21.23 2.20 13.74
N LEU A 100 -20.40 1.91 12.73
CA LEU A 100 -19.58 0.69 12.71
C LEU A 100 -18.62 0.64 13.90
N LEU A 101 -18.04 1.77 14.30
CA LEU A 101 -17.18 1.87 15.48
C LEU A 101 -17.96 1.49 16.76
N PHE A 102 -19.21 1.93 16.91
CA PHE A 102 -20.06 1.59 18.06
C PHE A 102 -20.54 0.14 18.09
N GLU A 103 -20.54 -0.55 16.94
CA GLU A 103 -20.88 -1.97 16.85
C GLU A 103 -19.66 -2.88 17.10
N LEU A 104 -18.43 -2.33 17.15
CA LEU A 104 -17.22 -3.12 17.40
C LEU A 104 -17.26 -3.93 18.70
N PRO A 105 -17.69 -3.40 19.86
CA PRO A 105 -17.73 -4.19 21.10
C PRO A 105 -18.62 -5.42 20.97
N LYS A 106 -19.81 -5.28 20.37
CA LYS A 106 -20.74 -6.42 20.15
C LYS A 106 -20.15 -7.43 19.16
N ARG A 107 -19.44 -6.95 18.13
CA ARG A 107 -18.78 -7.80 17.14
C ARG A 107 -17.64 -8.59 17.77
N VAL A 108 -16.78 -7.94 18.56
CA VAL A 108 -15.72 -8.61 19.33
C VAL A 108 -16.31 -9.62 20.30
N GLU A 109 -17.41 -9.29 20.99
CA GLU A 109 -18.09 -10.23 21.87
C GLU A 109 -18.55 -11.50 21.12
N LEU A 110 -19.19 -11.33 19.97
CA LEU A 110 -19.62 -12.45 19.12
C LEU A 110 -18.44 -13.28 18.64
N TYR A 111 -17.38 -12.63 18.17
CA TYR A 111 -16.19 -13.30 17.63
C TYR A 111 -15.47 -14.08 18.72
N CYS A 112 -15.19 -13.45 19.87
CA CYS A 112 -14.55 -14.11 21.01
C CYS A 112 -15.37 -15.31 21.51
N LYS A 113 -16.70 -15.15 21.67
CA LYS A 113 -17.57 -16.27 22.11
C LYS A 113 -17.55 -17.45 21.14
N THR A 114 -17.49 -17.17 19.84
CA THR A 114 -17.45 -18.22 18.81
C THR A 114 -16.07 -18.90 18.78
N ILE A 115 -15.00 -18.10 18.82
CA ILE A 115 -13.61 -18.57 18.85
C ILE A 115 -13.34 -19.45 20.10
N TYR A 116 -13.77 -19.02 21.29
CA TYR A 116 -13.54 -19.77 22.52
C TYR A 116 -14.38 -21.03 22.67
N ARG A 117 -15.40 -21.23 21.84
CA ARG A 117 -16.15 -22.50 21.77
C ARG A 117 -15.59 -23.44 20.71
N ASP A 118 -14.75 -22.91 19.82
CA ASP A 118 -14.28 -23.67 18.67
C ASP A 118 -13.32 -24.80 19.10
N PRO A 119 -13.50 -26.03 18.61
CA PRO A 119 -12.62 -27.15 18.95
C PRO A 119 -11.15 -26.90 18.60
N VAL A 120 -10.87 -26.15 17.53
CA VAL A 120 -9.48 -25.83 17.12
C VAL A 120 -8.80 -24.94 18.14
N PHE A 121 -9.52 -23.97 18.70
CA PHE A 121 -8.99 -23.11 19.76
C PHE A 121 -8.55 -23.95 20.97
N HIS A 122 -9.42 -24.85 21.44
CA HIS A 122 -9.12 -25.73 22.55
C HIS A 122 -7.99 -26.73 22.22
N GLN A 123 -7.95 -27.24 21.00
CA GLN A 123 -6.86 -28.09 20.52
C GLN A 123 -5.51 -27.37 20.60
N LEU A 124 -5.44 -26.10 20.18
CA LEU A 124 -4.22 -25.30 20.27
C LEU A 124 -3.87 -24.95 21.73
N MET A 125 -4.85 -24.59 22.55
CA MET A 125 -4.64 -24.30 23.98
C MET A 125 -4.13 -25.52 24.77
N ALA A 126 -4.58 -26.73 24.42
CA ALA A 126 -4.14 -27.99 25.02
C ALA A 126 -2.81 -28.50 24.43
N SER A 127 -2.33 -27.91 23.33
CA SER A 127 -1.13 -28.36 22.66
C SER A 127 0.14 -28.06 23.48
N HIS A 128 1.11 -28.97 23.39
CA HIS A 128 2.47 -28.79 23.90
C HIS A 128 3.47 -28.46 22.78
N GLU A 129 2.98 -28.11 21.60
CA GLU A 129 3.81 -27.66 20.50
C GLU A 129 4.51 -26.34 20.84
N LYS A 130 5.66 -26.12 20.18
CA LYS A 130 6.39 -24.86 20.22
C LYS A 130 6.34 -24.20 18.85
N PHE A 131 6.15 -22.89 18.86
CA PHE A 131 6.19 -22.05 17.67
C PHE A 131 7.24 -20.98 17.88
N ASP A 132 7.98 -20.67 16.82
CA ASP A 132 9.03 -19.64 16.82
C ASP A 132 8.45 -18.26 16.48
N LEU A 133 7.33 -18.25 15.75
CA LEU A 133 6.64 -17.05 15.30
C LEU A 133 5.13 -17.30 15.19
N ILE A 134 4.34 -16.32 15.60
CA ILE A 134 2.89 -16.29 15.39
C ILE A 134 2.56 -15.14 14.44
N ILE A 135 1.69 -15.39 13.45
CA ILE A 135 1.19 -14.35 12.55
C ILE A 135 -0.31 -14.26 12.77
N VAL A 136 -0.78 -13.07 13.13
CA VAL A 136 -2.18 -12.77 13.38
C VAL A 136 -2.69 -11.85 12.28
N GLU A 137 -3.79 -12.24 11.65
CA GLU A 137 -4.49 -11.32 10.77
C GLU A 137 -5.20 -10.22 11.58
N ALA A 138 -4.82 -8.97 11.36
CA ALA A 138 -5.29 -7.78 12.09
C ALA A 138 -6.72 -7.35 11.68
N ALA A 139 -7.65 -8.29 11.56
CA ALA A 139 -9.03 -8.07 11.10
C ALA A 139 -10.04 -8.36 12.21
N VAL A 140 -9.85 -7.76 13.40
CA VAL A 140 -10.68 -7.99 14.60
C VAL A 140 -10.52 -9.43 15.14
N ASN A 141 -9.29 -9.95 15.11
CA ASN A 141 -8.95 -11.28 15.62
C ASN A 141 -8.24 -11.20 16.99
N GLU A 142 -8.38 -10.14 17.78
CA GLU A 142 -7.58 -9.97 19.00
C GLU A 142 -7.98 -10.98 20.11
N CYS A 143 -9.14 -11.64 19.97
CA CYS A 143 -9.58 -12.74 20.82
C CYS A 143 -8.61 -13.93 20.87
N ILE A 144 -7.70 -14.10 19.91
CA ILE A 144 -6.71 -15.19 19.90
C ILE A 144 -5.38 -14.83 20.56
N LEU A 145 -5.20 -13.62 21.08
CA LEU A 145 -4.00 -13.23 21.83
C LEU A 145 -3.69 -14.14 23.05
N PRO A 146 -4.65 -14.81 23.73
CA PRO A 146 -4.32 -15.82 24.74
C PRO A 146 -3.46 -16.98 24.19
N LEU A 147 -3.57 -17.32 22.90
CA LEU A 147 -2.70 -18.32 22.27
C LEU A 147 -1.26 -17.80 22.17
N VAL A 148 -1.06 -16.51 21.90
CA VAL A 148 0.27 -15.88 21.89
C VAL A 148 0.92 -16.00 23.26
N TYR A 149 0.17 -15.67 24.32
CA TYR A 149 0.64 -15.83 25.70
C TYR A 149 0.93 -17.30 26.04
N LYS A 150 0.07 -18.24 25.60
CA LYS A 150 0.22 -19.68 25.84
C LYS A 150 1.49 -20.25 25.21
N PHE A 151 1.82 -19.86 23.98
CA PHE A 151 2.98 -20.36 23.27
C PHE A 151 4.27 -19.57 23.56
N ASP A 152 4.14 -18.40 24.21
CA ASP A 152 5.26 -17.52 24.61
C ASP A 152 6.19 -17.20 23.42
N ALA A 153 5.60 -16.84 22.28
CA ALA A 153 6.31 -16.56 21.03
C ALA A 153 6.02 -15.12 20.56
N PRO A 154 6.99 -14.44 19.91
CA PRO A 154 6.73 -13.15 19.28
C PRO A 154 5.66 -13.29 18.21
N PHE A 155 4.86 -12.25 18.02
CA PHE A 155 3.85 -12.23 16.97
C PHE A 155 3.91 -10.99 16.07
N ILE A 156 3.37 -11.16 14.87
CA ILE A 156 3.29 -10.14 13.82
C ILE A 156 1.83 -9.97 13.43
N TYR A 157 1.40 -8.72 13.29
CA TYR A 157 0.12 -8.41 12.65
C TYR A 157 0.28 -8.35 11.13
N THR A 158 -0.71 -8.87 10.41
CA THR A 158 -0.80 -8.70 8.96
C THR A 158 -2.16 -8.19 8.54
N MET A 159 -2.19 -7.23 7.61
CA MET A 159 -3.40 -6.56 7.15
C MET A 159 -3.41 -6.43 5.63
N GLY A 160 -4.51 -6.86 5.00
CA GLY A 160 -4.72 -6.77 3.55
C GLY A 160 -5.11 -5.37 3.02
N ALA A 161 -5.23 -4.39 3.91
CA ALA A 161 -5.69 -3.03 3.62
C ALA A 161 -4.88 -1.97 4.39
N MET A 162 -5.33 -0.71 4.38
CA MET A 162 -4.75 0.33 5.23
C MET A 162 -4.91 -0.04 6.72
N PRO A 163 -3.93 0.31 7.56
CA PRO A 163 -4.00 0.03 8.99
C PRO A 163 -5.06 0.91 9.66
N MET A 164 -5.72 0.35 10.67
CA MET A 164 -6.58 1.11 11.58
C MET A 164 -5.71 1.92 12.57
N PRO A 165 -6.22 3.03 13.13
CA PRO A 165 -5.47 3.87 14.07
C PRO A 165 -4.82 3.10 15.22
N TRP A 166 -5.55 2.14 15.81
CA TRP A 166 -5.05 1.34 16.93
C TRP A 166 -3.94 0.36 16.54
N HIS A 167 -3.90 -0.14 15.31
CA HIS A 167 -2.79 -1.00 14.86
C HIS A 167 -1.48 -0.22 14.73
N LEU A 168 -1.56 1.07 14.33
CA LEU A 168 -0.39 1.95 14.30
C LEU A 168 0.07 2.29 15.73
N ASP A 169 -0.86 2.56 16.64
CA ASP A 169 -0.55 2.79 18.06
C ASP A 169 0.12 1.58 18.72
N ALA A 170 -0.35 0.36 18.43
CA ALA A 170 0.19 -0.89 18.97
C ALA A 170 1.69 -1.10 18.64
N VAL A 171 2.16 -0.62 17.48
CA VAL A 171 3.58 -0.65 17.09
C VAL A 171 4.31 0.68 17.34
N SER A 172 3.71 1.55 18.16
CA SER A 172 4.23 2.89 18.50
C SER A 172 4.55 3.75 17.26
N SER A 173 3.79 3.57 16.17
CA SER A 173 3.95 4.35 14.95
C SER A 173 3.27 5.72 15.07
N PRO A 174 3.87 6.80 14.53
CA PRO A 174 3.26 8.13 14.54
C PRO A 174 1.85 8.15 13.93
N LEU A 175 0.90 8.74 14.67
CA LEU A 175 -0.47 8.96 14.23
C LEU A 175 -0.62 10.32 13.55
N ALA A 176 0.08 10.52 12.42
CA ALA A 176 0.11 11.79 11.67
C ALA A 176 -1.18 12.07 10.87
N PHE A 177 -2.34 11.98 11.53
CA PHE A 177 -3.67 12.18 10.95
C PHE A 177 -3.94 13.64 10.51
N ASP A 178 -3.05 14.57 10.80
CA ASP A 178 -3.09 15.91 10.21
C ASP A 178 -2.58 15.95 8.76
N HIS A 179 -1.82 14.94 8.34
CA HIS A 179 -1.23 14.80 7.01
C HIS A 179 -1.97 13.79 6.13
N TYR A 180 -2.55 12.74 6.69
CA TYR A 180 -3.30 11.73 5.94
C TYR A 180 -4.62 11.39 6.60
N SER A 181 -5.60 11.06 5.77
CA SER A 181 -6.94 10.64 6.19
C SER A 181 -6.91 9.23 6.76
N HIS A 182 -7.44 9.03 7.97
CA HIS A 182 -7.60 7.67 8.49
C HIS A 182 -8.84 7.00 7.89
N VAL A 183 -8.87 5.66 7.89
CA VAL A 183 -9.92 4.86 7.25
C VAL A 183 -11.34 5.24 7.71
N GLY A 184 -11.49 5.70 8.95
CA GLY A 184 -12.79 6.06 9.52
C GLY A 184 -13.35 7.42 9.06
N SER A 185 -12.54 8.36 8.59
CA SER A 185 -12.99 9.72 8.22
C SER A 185 -13.29 9.88 6.72
N ALA A 186 -12.61 9.11 5.87
CA ALA A 186 -12.72 9.15 4.41
C ALA A 186 -12.57 10.54 3.77
N TYR A 187 -11.79 11.43 4.40
CA TYR A 187 -11.38 12.67 3.73
C TYR A 187 -10.36 12.42 2.64
N LYS A 188 -10.26 13.38 1.71
CA LYS A 188 -9.23 13.42 0.67
C LYS A 188 -7.89 13.85 1.26
N ASP A 189 -6.82 13.66 0.50
CA ASP A 189 -5.47 14.14 0.81
C ASP A 189 -5.41 15.63 1.16
N GLU A 190 -6.16 16.44 0.41
CA GLU A 190 -6.25 17.88 0.64
C GLU A 190 -7.34 18.16 1.68
N MET A 191 -6.93 18.15 2.94
CA MET A 191 -7.79 18.54 4.05
C MET A 191 -7.55 20.01 4.42
N ASN A 192 -8.64 20.77 4.54
CA ASN A 192 -8.62 22.08 5.18
C ASN A 192 -8.39 21.94 6.70
N PHE A 193 -8.13 23.06 7.39
CA PHE A 193 -7.84 23.08 8.82
C PHE A 193 -8.89 22.31 9.67
N TRP A 194 -10.18 22.49 9.39
CA TRP A 194 -11.25 21.83 10.14
C TRP A 194 -11.35 20.34 9.84
N GLN A 195 -11.14 19.94 8.59
CA GLN A 195 -11.08 18.54 8.19
C GLN A 195 -9.90 17.84 8.84
N ARG A 196 -8.71 18.47 8.87
CA ARG A 196 -7.54 17.95 9.60
C ARG A 196 -7.84 17.81 11.08
N THR A 197 -8.43 18.84 11.69
CA THR A 197 -8.79 18.83 13.12
C THR A 197 -9.75 17.67 13.43
N TYR A 198 -10.81 17.51 12.63
CA TYR A 198 -11.77 16.42 12.81
C TYR A 198 -11.13 15.05 12.58
N ASN A 199 -10.31 14.90 11.54
CA ASN A 199 -9.61 13.66 11.22
C ASN A 199 -8.68 13.24 12.37
N THR A 200 -7.86 14.16 12.87
CA THR A 200 -6.96 13.91 14.00
C THR A 200 -7.71 13.56 15.26
N LEU A 201 -8.75 14.33 15.61
CA LEU A 201 -9.54 14.07 16.81
C LEU A 201 -10.23 12.70 16.75
N THR A 202 -10.87 12.36 15.63
CA THR A 202 -11.56 11.08 15.46
C THR A 202 -10.60 9.90 15.42
N GLY A 203 -9.42 10.04 14.81
CA GLY A 203 -8.39 9.00 14.81
C GLY A 203 -7.86 8.73 16.22
N ILE A 204 -7.57 9.77 17.00
CA ILE A 204 -7.14 9.65 18.40
C ILE A 204 -8.25 9.02 19.26
N LEU A 205 -9.50 9.49 19.11
CA LEU A 205 -10.63 8.92 19.83
C LEU A 205 -10.84 7.44 19.48
N ALA A 206 -10.60 7.03 18.24
CA ALA A 206 -10.69 5.62 17.84
C ALA A 206 -9.65 4.74 18.56
N VAL A 207 -8.42 5.23 18.76
CA VAL A 207 -7.39 4.52 19.55
C VAL A 207 -7.83 4.32 21.00
N TYR A 208 -8.29 5.38 21.66
CA TYR A 208 -8.74 5.28 23.05
C TYR A 208 -10.02 4.46 23.20
N TYR A 209 -10.95 4.55 22.24
CA TYR A 209 -12.13 3.72 22.21
C TYR A 209 -11.77 2.24 22.07
N TRP A 210 -10.83 1.91 21.19
CA TRP A 210 -10.32 0.56 21.05
C TRP A 210 -9.71 0.04 22.36
N ARG A 211 -8.80 0.82 22.95
CA ARG A 211 -8.07 0.46 24.19
C ARG A 211 -8.98 0.33 25.42
N TRP A 212 -9.93 1.25 25.62
CA TRP A 212 -10.71 1.32 26.86
C TRP A 212 -12.10 0.71 26.78
N ILE A 213 -12.62 0.45 25.59
CA ILE A 213 -13.98 -0.10 25.41
C ILE A 213 -13.95 -1.43 24.67
N VAL A 214 -13.21 -1.53 23.56
CA VAL A 214 -13.26 -2.74 22.71
C VAL A 214 -12.40 -3.88 23.29
N MET A 215 -11.12 -3.63 23.56
CA MET A 215 -10.19 -4.64 24.10
C MET A 215 -10.66 -5.23 25.46
N PRO A 216 -11.20 -4.44 26.41
CA PRO A 216 -11.71 -4.97 27.67
C PRO A 216 -12.88 -5.97 27.53
N VAL A 217 -13.64 -5.92 26.43
CA VAL A 217 -14.66 -6.95 26.16
C VAL A 217 -14.00 -8.31 25.91
N ALA A 218 -12.90 -8.34 25.15
CA ALA A 218 -12.13 -9.56 24.92
C ALA A 218 -11.46 -10.06 26.20
N ASP A 219 -10.93 -9.15 27.03
CA ASP A 219 -10.36 -9.47 28.35
C ASP A 219 -11.39 -10.15 29.25
N HIS A 220 -12.58 -9.57 29.37
CA HIS A 220 -13.64 -10.09 30.22
C HIS A 220 -14.07 -11.49 29.79
N LEU A 221 -14.32 -11.69 28.49
CA LEU A 221 -14.73 -12.98 27.94
C LEU A 221 -13.65 -14.05 28.10
N ALA A 222 -12.37 -13.67 27.95
CA ALA A 222 -11.25 -14.59 28.15
C ALA A 222 -11.18 -15.05 29.61
N ALA A 223 -11.32 -14.13 30.57
CA ALA A 223 -11.32 -14.43 31.99
C ALA A 223 -12.51 -15.33 32.40
N GLU A 224 -13.70 -15.04 31.88
CA GLU A 224 -14.92 -15.82 32.15
C GLU A 224 -14.89 -17.22 31.54
N THR A 225 -14.33 -17.38 30.33
CA THR A 225 -14.48 -18.61 29.54
C THR A 225 -13.27 -19.54 29.64
N LEU A 226 -12.05 -18.99 29.68
CA LEU A 226 -10.82 -19.79 29.55
C LEU A 226 -10.25 -20.22 30.91
N HIS A 227 -10.60 -19.52 31.99
CA HIS A 227 -10.13 -19.79 33.36
C HIS A 227 -8.60 -19.98 33.47
N ILE A 228 -7.83 -19.22 32.68
CA ILE A 228 -6.37 -19.26 32.68
C ILE A 228 -5.86 -18.46 33.88
N GLU A 229 -5.05 -19.10 34.72
CA GLU A 229 -4.45 -18.44 35.88
C GLU A 229 -3.49 -17.32 35.42
N ASN A 230 -3.65 -16.12 36.00
CA ASN A 230 -2.80 -14.95 35.73
C ASN A 230 -2.71 -14.51 34.25
N LEU A 231 -3.77 -14.74 33.45
CA LEU A 231 -3.84 -14.24 32.08
C LEU A 231 -3.69 -12.70 32.06
N PRO A 232 -2.66 -12.14 31.40
CA PRO A 232 -2.54 -10.69 31.24
C PRO A 232 -3.66 -10.16 30.33
N THR A 233 -3.96 -8.87 30.42
CA THR A 233 -4.88 -8.24 29.47
C THR A 233 -4.35 -8.34 28.04
N MET A 234 -5.25 -8.37 27.06
CA MET A 234 -4.95 -8.41 25.63
C MET A 234 -3.96 -7.30 25.25
N GLU A 235 -4.15 -6.09 25.79
CA GLU A 235 -3.22 -4.97 25.60
C GLU A 235 -1.80 -5.29 26.11
N ARG A 236 -1.67 -5.93 27.27
CA ARG A 236 -0.36 -6.31 27.82
C ARG A 236 0.29 -7.42 27.01
N ILE A 237 -0.50 -8.33 26.45
CA ILE A 237 0.00 -9.36 25.53
C ILE A 237 0.50 -8.68 24.24
N GLU A 238 -0.30 -7.80 23.66
CA GLU A 238 0.05 -7.03 22.46
C GLU A 238 1.34 -6.25 22.66
N ASN A 239 1.42 -5.39 23.68
CA ASN A 239 2.60 -4.58 23.97
C ASN A 239 3.86 -5.40 24.26
N LYS A 240 3.72 -6.63 24.78
CA LYS A 240 4.88 -7.48 25.13
C LYS A 240 5.41 -8.28 23.94
N TYR A 241 4.53 -8.82 23.10
CA TYR A 241 4.90 -9.81 22.08
C TYR A 241 4.84 -9.28 20.64
N LEU A 242 4.14 -8.18 20.37
CA LEU A 242 4.02 -7.63 19.02
C LEU A 242 5.37 -7.08 18.54
N SER A 243 5.82 -7.59 17.40
CA SER A 243 7.11 -7.20 16.82
C SER A 243 6.98 -6.35 15.56
N LEU A 244 6.03 -6.68 14.67
CA LEU A 244 5.86 -6.01 13.37
C LEU A 244 4.40 -5.92 12.96
N LEU A 245 4.10 -4.95 12.09
CA LEU A 245 2.86 -4.80 11.36
C LEU A 245 3.14 -4.85 9.85
N VAL A 246 2.68 -5.90 9.17
CA VAL A 246 2.86 -6.10 7.72
C VAL A 246 1.59 -5.72 6.97
N LEU A 247 1.70 -4.75 6.06
CA LEU A 247 0.58 -4.18 5.33
C LEU A 247 0.64 -4.57 3.84
N ASN A 248 -0.48 -4.96 3.24
CA ASN A 248 -0.59 -5.11 1.79
C ASN A 248 -0.75 -3.76 1.08
N THR A 249 0.10 -2.81 1.42
CA THR A 249 0.09 -1.45 0.88
C THR A 249 1.43 -1.16 0.23
N ASN A 250 1.43 -0.42 -0.88
CA ASN A 250 2.63 0.04 -1.58
C ASN A 250 2.70 1.57 -1.54
N LEU A 251 3.88 2.12 -1.29
CA LEU A 251 4.15 3.57 -1.22
C LEU A 251 3.72 4.33 -2.48
N GLY A 252 3.89 3.74 -3.66
CA GLY A 252 3.49 4.31 -4.95
C GLY A 252 1.99 4.17 -5.26
N LEU A 253 1.20 3.61 -4.36
CA LEU A 253 -0.27 3.50 -4.53
C LEU A 253 -1.04 4.03 -3.31
N ASN A 254 -0.37 4.25 -2.19
CA ASN A 254 -0.96 4.65 -0.92
C ASN A 254 -0.60 6.07 -0.53
N TYR A 255 -1.28 6.56 0.50
CA TYR A 255 -0.85 7.73 1.24
C TYR A 255 0.55 7.49 1.82
N GLN A 256 1.37 8.53 1.77
CA GLN A 256 2.65 8.52 2.44
C GLN A 256 2.42 8.68 3.94
N MET A 257 2.42 7.56 4.66
CA MET A 257 2.31 7.53 6.10
C MET A 257 3.73 7.54 6.69
N ALA A 258 4.02 8.53 7.55
CA ALA A 258 5.21 8.49 8.38
C ALA A 258 5.06 7.34 9.37
N THR A 259 5.82 6.27 9.18
CA THR A 259 5.71 5.04 9.96
C THR A 259 7.03 4.69 10.65
N THR A 260 6.96 3.90 11.71
CA THR A 260 8.15 3.33 12.35
C THR A 260 8.72 2.17 11.53
N PRO A 261 9.99 1.77 11.75
CA PRO A 261 10.55 0.57 11.13
C PRO A 261 9.79 -0.73 11.42
N ALA A 262 8.91 -0.73 12.43
CA ALA A 262 8.05 -1.86 12.75
C ALA A 262 6.89 -2.07 11.75
N VAL A 263 6.58 -1.06 10.93
CA VAL A 263 5.56 -1.14 9.89
C VAL A 263 6.22 -1.48 8.56
N ILE A 264 5.89 -2.66 8.02
CA ILE A 264 6.42 -3.15 6.74
C ILE A 264 5.33 -3.06 5.68
N GLN A 265 5.53 -2.19 4.70
CA GLN A 265 4.65 -2.05 3.54
C GLN A 265 5.04 -3.06 2.46
N ALA A 266 4.38 -4.21 2.45
CA ALA A 266 4.58 -5.30 1.51
C ALA A 266 3.40 -5.41 0.55
N GLY A 267 3.10 -4.33 -0.19
CA GLY A 267 2.02 -4.30 -1.17
C GLY A 267 2.30 -5.23 -2.36
N GLY A 268 1.24 -5.87 -2.86
CA GLY A 268 1.29 -6.73 -4.03
C GLY A 268 1.61 -8.19 -3.75
N ILE A 269 1.51 -8.64 -2.49
CA ILE A 269 1.75 -10.04 -2.11
C ILE A 269 0.81 -11.01 -2.84
N ASN A 270 -0.41 -10.56 -3.16
CA ASN A 270 -1.41 -11.34 -3.91
C ASN A 270 -1.20 -11.33 -5.44
N LEU A 271 -0.23 -10.58 -5.94
CA LEU A 271 0.01 -10.44 -7.38
C LEU A 271 0.82 -11.61 -7.92
N GLY A 272 0.55 -11.98 -9.17
CA GLY A 272 1.27 -13.03 -9.87
C GLY A 272 0.93 -13.05 -11.35
N PRO A 273 1.66 -13.83 -12.15
CA PRO A 273 1.34 -13.99 -13.56
C PRO A 273 -0.03 -14.66 -13.74
N ALA A 274 -0.78 -14.20 -14.73
CA ALA A 274 -2.08 -14.76 -15.07
C ALA A 274 -1.94 -16.23 -15.51
N LYS A 275 -2.81 -17.08 -14.96
CA LYS A 275 -2.91 -18.49 -15.35
C LYS A 275 -3.84 -18.65 -16.56
N PRO A 276 -3.71 -19.75 -17.32
CA PRO A 276 -4.62 -20.05 -18.41
C PRO A 276 -6.07 -20.13 -17.93
N LEU A 277 -6.98 -19.47 -18.65
CA LEU A 277 -8.41 -19.49 -18.34
C LEU A 277 -9.05 -20.83 -18.74
N PRO A 278 -10.15 -21.23 -18.08
CA PRO A 278 -10.98 -22.34 -18.54
C PRO A 278 -11.43 -22.14 -19.98
N HIS A 279 -11.51 -23.21 -20.77
CA HIS A 279 -11.75 -23.16 -22.22
C HIS A 279 -13.03 -22.39 -22.61
N ASP A 280 -14.10 -22.48 -21.82
CA ASP A 280 -15.36 -21.78 -22.07
C ASP A 280 -15.26 -20.26 -21.86
N LEU A 281 -14.44 -19.85 -20.89
CA LEU A 281 -14.20 -18.44 -20.56
C LEU A 281 -13.19 -17.84 -21.55
N GLU A 282 -12.12 -18.58 -21.85
CA GLU A 282 -11.14 -18.24 -22.85
C GLU A 282 -11.81 -17.99 -24.21
N LYS A 283 -12.68 -18.90 -24.65
CA LYS A 283 -13.44 -18.73 -25.90
C LYS A 283 -14.29 -17.45 -25.89
N PHE A 284 -15.03 -17.18 -24.82
CA PHE A 284 -15.86 -15.97 -24.73
C PHE A 284 -15.02 -14.68 -24.78
N VAL A 285 -13.87 -14.67 -24.11
CA VAL A 285 -12.96 -13.53 -24.07
C VAL A 285 -12.25 -13.34 -25.41
N SER A 286 -11.79 -14.41 -26.04
CA SER A 286 -11.15 -14.39 -27.35
C SER A 286 -12.11 -14.01 -28.49
N ASP A 287 -13.38 -14.40 -28.40
CA ASP A 287 -14.46 -14.03 -29.34
C ASP A 287 -14.88 -12.53 -29.24
N SER A 288 -14.21 -11.72 -28.41
CA SER A 288 -14.44 -10.28 -28.29
C SER A 288 -13.87 -9.44 -29.44
N GLY A 289 -13.12 -10.06 -30.36
CA GLY A 289 -12.52 -9.38 -31.50
C GLY A 289 -11.59 -8.23 -31.07
N ASP A 290 -11.57 -7.13 -31.82
CA ASP A 290 -10.74 -5.96 -31.52
C ASP A 290 -11.34 -5.06 -30.43
N ALA A 291 -12.64 -5.22 -30.15
CA ALA A 291 -13.32 -4.45 -29.12
C ALA A 291 -12.81 -4.80 -27.70
N GLY A 292 -12.44 -6.05 -27.47
CA GLY A 292 -11.92 -6.54 -26.19
C GLY A 292 -13.00 -6.74 -25.12
N CYS A 293 -12.55 -6.94 -23.88
CA CYS A 293 -13.38 -7.33 -22.75
C CYS A 293 -13.36 -6.30 -21.61
N ILE A 294 -14.48 -6.24 -20.89
CA ILE A 294 -14.66 -5.44 -19.66
C ILE A 294 -15.04 -6.40 -18.52
N ILE A 295 -14.40 -6.24 -17.36
CA ILE A 295 -14.80 -6.94 -16.13
C ILE A 295 -15.63 -5.99 -15.27
N VAL A 296 -16.66 -6.52 -14.63
CA VAL A 296 -17.46 -5.83 -13.62
C VAL A 296 -17.51 -6.69 -12.36
N SER A 297 -16.92 -6.20 -11.27
CA SER A 297 -16.88 -6.91 -9.99
C SER A 297 -16.79 -5.95 -8.81
N PHE A 298 -17.81 -5.92 -7.95
CA PHE A 298 -17.84 -5.09 -6.74
C PHE A 298 -17.29 -5.79 -5.49
N GLY A 299 -16.41 -6.79 -5.67
CA GLY A 299 -15.75 -7.46 -4.54
C GLY A 299 -16.54 -8.63 -3.97
N SER A 300 -16.18 -9.08 -2.76
CA SER A 300 -16.74 -10.30 -2.14
C SER A 300 -17.76 -10.04 -1.02
N LEU A 301 -17.70 -8.87 -0.38
CA LEU A 301 -18.63 -8.45 0.68
C LEU A 301 -19.92 -7.81 0.12
N LEU A 302 -19.82 -7.19 -1.06
CA LEU A 302 -20.96 -6.68 -1.80
C LEU A 302 -21.41 -7.75 -2.79
N ARG A 303 -22.56 -8.36 -2.52
CA ARG A 303 -23.17 -9.28 -3.47
C ARG A 303 -23.67 -8.48 -4.64
N ASN A 304 -23.14 -8.73 -5.82
CA ASN A 304 -23.50 -7.99 -7.03
C ASN A 304 -25.00 -8.22 -7.34
N SER A 305 -25.53 -9.37 -6.95
CA SER A 305 -26.97 -9.68 -7.00
C SER A 305 -27.88 -8.77 -6.16
N ASP A 306 -27.33 -8.00 -5.22
CA ASP A 306 -28.09 -7.08 -4.35
C ASP A 306 -28.12 -5.64 -4.88
N ILE A 307 -27.53 -5.39 -6.07
CA ILE A 307 -27.61 -4.08 -6.73
C ILE A 307 -29.09 -3.75 -7.00
N PRO A 308 -29.56 -2.52 -6.64
CA PRO A 308 -30.92 -2.09 -6.91
C PRO A 308 -31.34 -2.24 -8.37
N ASP A 309 -32.61 -2.59 -8.61
CA ASP A 309 -33.15 -2.89 -9.95
C ASP A 309 -32.94 -1.75 -10.96
N ASP A 310 -33.08 -0.51 -10.52
CA ASP A 310 -32.88 0.71 -11.31
C ASP A 310 -31.43 0.87 -11.76
N VAL A 311 -30.48 0.68 -10.83
CA VAL A 311 -29.03 0.73 -11.11
C VAL A 311 -28.62 -0.43 -12.03
N ARG A 312 -29.12 -1.64 -11.77
CA ARG A 312 -28.89 -2.80 -12.64
C ARG A 312 -29.36 -2.54 -14.07
N ARG A 313 -30.55 -1.95 -14.26
CA ARG A 313 -31.09 -1.64 -15.59
C ARG A 313 -30.25 -0.62 -16.34
N ILE A 314 -29.70 0.38 -15.64
CA ILE A 314 -28.75 1.34 -16.20
C ILE A 314 -27.52 0.61 -16.74
N PHE A 315 -26.91 -0.26 -15.93
CA PHE A 315 -25.76 -1.07 -16.36
C PHE A 315 -26.09 -1.94 -17.57
N LEU A 316 -27.16 -2.76 -17.52
CA LEU A 316 -27.54 -3.63 -18.64
C LEU A 316 -27.85 -2.86 -19.92
N SER A 317 -28.58 -1.74 -19.82
CA SER A 317 -28.93 -0.90 -20.98
C SER A 317 -27.71 -0.21 -21.59
N THR A 318 -26.72 0.13 -20.76
CA THR A 318 -25.46 0.69 -21.23
C THR A 318 -24.60 -0.39 -21.88
N PHE A 319 -24.47 -1.55 -21.22
CA PHE A 319 -23.71 -2.69 -21.71
C PHE A 319 -24.20 -3.20 -23.06
N ALA A 320 -25.51 -3.21 -23.29
CA ALA A 320 -26.10 -3.58 -24.59
C ALA A 320 -25.64 -2.69 -25.76
N ARG A 321 -25.20 -1.46 -25.49
CA ARG A 321 -24.76 -0.49 -26.51
C ARG A 321 -23.25 -0.57 -26.77
N LEU A 322 -22.52 -1.34 -25.98
CA LEU A 322 -21.07 -1.46 -26.06
C LEU A 322 -20.69 -2.61 -27.01
N PRO A 323 -19.70 -2.42 -27.89
CA PRO A 323 -19.19 -3.50 -28.74
C PRO A 323 -18.34 -4.52 -27.97
N GLN A 324 -17.91 -4.19 -26.75
CA GLN A 324 -17.10 -5.08 -25.89
C GLN A 324 -17.93 -6.24 -25.32
N ARG A 325 -17.23 -7.35 -25.07
CA ARG A 325 -17.76 -8.45 -24.24
C ARG A 325 -17.61 -8.09 -22.76
N ILE A 326 -18.60 -8.42 -21.95
CA ILE A 326 -18.68 -7.99 -20.55
C ILE A 326 -18.82 -9.22 -19.68
N LEU A 327 -17.88 -9.37 -18.75
CA LEU A 327 -17.91 -10.39 -17.71
C LEU A 327 -18.35 -9.73 -16.40
N TRP A 328 -19.52 -10.09 -15.92
CA TRP A 328 -20.09 -9.51 -14.71
C TRP A 328 -20.26 -10.57 -13.64
N LYS A 329 -19.62 -10.33 -12.48
CA LYS A 329 -19.84 -11.15 -11.29
C LYS A 329 -21.30 -10.99 -10.85
N TRP A 330 -22.02 -12.11 -10.72
CA TRP A 330 -23.43 -12.15 -10.33
C TRP A 330 -23.74 -13.47 -9.62
N GLU A 331 -24.02 -13.41 -8.33
CA GLU A 331 -24.10 -14.60 -7.45
C GLU A 331 -25.43 -15.33 -7.55
N ASP A 332 -26.52 -14.61 -7.85
CA ASP A 332 -27.88 -15.14 -7.81
C ASP A 332 -28.68 -14.72 -9.05
N GLU A 333 -28.68 -15.58 -10.06
CA GLU A 333 -29.42 -15.37 -11.32
C GLU A 333 -30.94 -15.31 -11.11
N SER A 334 -31.48 -15.87 -10.03
CA SER A 334 -32.93 -15.85 -9.76
C SER A 334 -33.46 -14.43 -9.50
N LYS A 335 -32.59 -13.51 -9.10
CA LYS A 335 -32.94 -12.10 -8.89
C LYS A 335 -33.11 -11.33 -10.19
N ILE A 336 -32.76 -11.90 -11.34
CA ILE A 336 -33.04 -11.33 -12.65
C ILE A 336 -34.52 -11.59 -12.94
N ARG A 337 -35.34 -10.54 -12.91
CA ARG A 337 -36.79 -10.67 -13.03
C ARG A 337 -37.16 -11.30 -14.37
N HIS A 338 -38.20 -12.14 -14.38
CA HIS A 338 -38.80 -12.67 -15.60
C HIS A 338 -39.23 -11.52 -16.53
N GLY A 339 -38.41 -11.24 -17.55
CA GLY A 339 -38.62 -10.14 -18.52
C GLY A 339 -37.39 -9.27 -18.79
N GLU A 340 -36.36 -9.29 -17.94
CA GLU A 340 -35.08 -8.62 -18.22
C GLU A 340 -34.19 -9.53 -19.06
N SER A 341 -33.99 -9.19 -20.34
CA SER A 341 -33.07 -9.92 -21.22
C SER A 341 -31.64 -9.45 -20.97
N ILE A 342 -30.78 -10.40 -20.60
CA ILE A 342 -29.34 -10.16 -20.51
C ILE A 342 -28.82 -9.93 -21.95
N PRO A 343 -28.11 -8.82 -22.23
CA PRO A 343 -27.57 -8.57 -23.56
C PRO A 343 -26.62 -9.70 -24.00
N PRO A 344 -26.58 -10.06 -25.30
CA PRO A 344 -25.77 -11.18 -25.79
C PRO A 344 -24.26 -10.98 -25.63
N ASN A 345 -23.81 -9.76 -25.38
CA ASN A 345 -22.42 -9.42 -25.08
C ASN A 345 -22.09 -9.48 -23.58
N VAL A 346 -23.04 -9.77 -22.69
CA VAL A 346 -22.84 -9.89 -21.24
C VAL A 346 -22.90 -11.36 -20.83
N LYS A 347 -21.88 -11.85 -20.13
CA LYS A 347 -21.86 -13.17 -19.48
C LYS A 347 -21.81 -12.97 -17.97
N LEU A 348 -22.80 -13.53 -17.28
CA LEU A 348 -22.89 -13.52 -15.82
C LEU A 348 -22.15 -14.73 -15.25
N MET A 349 -21.45 -14.53 -14.14
CA MET A 349 -20.74 -15.60 -13.44
C MET A 349 -20.80 -15.39 -11.93
N SER A 350 -21.11 -16.43 -11.17
CA SER A 350 -21.12 -16.35 -9.70
C SER A 350 -19.74 -16.06 -9.11
N TRP A 351 -18.67 -16.43 -9.82
CA TRP A 351 -17.30 -16.13 -9.46
C TRP A 351 -16.43 -15.90 -10.69
N LEU A 352 -15.55 -14.89 -10.62
CA LEU A 352 -14.60 -14.56 -11.68
C LEU A 352 -13.17 -14.89 -11.24
N PRO A 353 -12.35 -15.55 -12.07
CA PRO A 353 -10.90 -15.62 -11.87
C PRO A 353 -10.29 -14.25 -12.20
N GLN A 354 -10.51 -13.28 -11.30
CA GLN A 354 -10.25 -11.85 -11.55
C GLN A 354 -8.80 -11.56 -11.96
N ALA A 355 -7.82 -12.06 -11.20
CA ALA A 355 -6.40 -11.84 -11.50
C ALA A 355 -6.03 -12.39 -12.89
N ASP A 356 -6.47 -13.61 -13.23
CA ASP A 356 -6.18 -14.25 -14.51
C ASP A 356 -6.84 -13.50 -15.68
N LEU A 357 -8.08 -13.03 -15.49
CA LEU A 357 -8.80 -12.22 -16.47
C LEU A 357 -8.15 -10.84 -16.68
N LEU A 358 -7.69 -10.19 -15.61
CA LEU A 358 -7.02 -8.89 -15.70
C LEU A 358 -5.71 -9.00 -16.47
N GLY A 359 -4.97 -10.10 -16.34
CA GLY A 359 -3.77 -10.34 -17.12
C GLY A 359 -4.00 -10.81 -18.56
N HIS A 360 -5.25 -10.98 -19.00
CA HIS A 360 -5.56 -11.43 -20.35
C HIS A 360 -5.38 -10.29 -21.38
N PRO A 361 -4.75 -10.52 -22.56
CA PRO A 361 -4.42 -9.46 -23.53
C PRO A 361 -5.63 -8.74 -24.15
N LYS A 362 -6.79 -9.38 -24.15
CA LYS A 362 -8.06 -8.79 -24.59
C LYS A 362 -8.73 -7.91 -23.53
N MET A 363 -8.23 -7.87 -22.30
CA MET A 363 -8.81 -7.05 -21.25
C MET A 363 -8.56 -5.57 -21.50
N ARG A 364 -9.59 -4.74 -21.33
CA ARG A 364 -9.55 -3.31 -21.64
C ARG A 364 -9.93 -2.41 -20.49
N LEU A 365 -10.83 -2.86 -19.61
CA LEU A 365 -11.38 -2.03 -18.54
C LEU A 365 -11.85 -2.89 -17.38
N PHE A 366 -11.65 -2.38 -16.17
CA PHE A 366 -12.19 -2.99 -14.97
C PHE A 366 -13.11 -2.04 -14.21
N ILE A 367 -14.40 -2.37 -14.13
CA ILE A 367 -15.36 -1.67 -13.29
C ILE A 367 -15.38 -2.35 -11.92
N THR A 368 -14.99 -1.61 -10.88
CA THR A 368 -14.78 -2.17 -9.54
C THR A 368 -15.27 -1.24 -8.44
N HIS A 369 -15.54 -1.81 -7.27
CA HIS A 369 -15.82 -1.06 -6.04
C HIS A 369 -14.59 -0.37 -5.43
N GLY A 370 -13.37 -0.61 -5.90
CA GLY A 370 -12.18 0.06 -5.37
C GLY A 370 -11.50 -0.63 -4.19
N GLY A 371 -11.72 -1.93 -4.00
CA GLY A 371 -10.98 -2.70 -2.99
C GLY A 371 -9.46 -2.73 -3.29
N VAL A 372 -8.64 -2.68 -2.23
CA VAL A 372 -7.17 -2.61 -2.30
C VAL A 372 -6.55 -3.66 -3.23
N ASN A 373 -6.92 -4.93 -3.04
CA ASN A 373 -6.40 -6.04 -3.85
C ASN A 373 -6.79 -5.90 -5.32
N SER A 374 -8.04 -5.52 -5.60
CA SER A 374 -8.56 -5.31 -6.96
C SER A 374 -7.81 -4.21 -7.69
N ILE A 375 -7.47 -3.11 -7.00
CA ILE A 375 -6.70 -2.01 -7.57
C ILE A 375 -5.27 -2.47 -7.88
N GLN A 376 -4.62 -3.14 -6.93
CA GLN A 376 -3.25 -3.63 -7.14
C GLN A 376 -3.17 -4.60 -8.34
N GLU A 377 -4.14 -5.50 -8.48
CA GLU A 377 -4.23 -6.42 -9.63
C GLU A 377 -4.41 -5.66 -10.96
N ALA A 378 -5.28 -4.65 -10.97
CA ALA A 378 -5.51 -3.81 -12.15
C ALA A 378 -4.24 -3.04 -12.56
N VAL A 379 -3.55 -2.44 -11.59
CA VAL A 379 -2.30 -1.70 -11.81
C VAL A 379 -1.22 -2.63 -12.32
N TYR A 380 -1.05 -3.80 -11.69
CA TYR A 380 -0.05 -4.80 -12.07
C TYR A 380 -0.21 -5.27 -13.53
N HIS A 381 -1.45 -5.49 -13.96
CA HIS A 381 -1.76 -5.87 -15.34
C HIS A 381 -1.98 -4.70 -16.30
N ASN A 382 -1.75 -3.45 -15.83
CA ASN A 382 -1.94 -2.23 -16.61
C ASN A 382 -3.36 -2.05 -17.19
N ILE A 383 -4.38 -2.44 -16.43
CA ILE A 383 -5.78 -2.31 -16.82
C ILE A 383 -6.37 -1.05 -16.17
N PRO A 384 -6.89 -0.09 -16.95
CA PRO A 384 -7.56 1.08 -16.40
C PRO A 384 -8.84 0.66 -15.67
N LEU A 385 -9.24 1.46 -14.67
CA LEU A 385 -10.37 1.11 -13.82
C LEU A 385 -11.43 2.22 -13.71
N ILE A 386 -12.68 1.81 -13.55
CA ILE A 386 -13.77 2.70 -13.15
C ILE A 386 -14.13 2.32 -11.73
N ASN A 387 -13.95 3.25 -10.80
CA ASN A 387 -14.24 3.03 -9.41
C ASN A 387 -15.69 3.42 -9.08
N SER A 388 -16.42 2.55 -8.41
CA SER A 388 -17.75 2.83 -7.86
C SER A 388 -17.74 2.47 -6.38
N PRO A 389 -17.23 3.36 -5.53
CA PRO A 389 -16.98 3.04 -4.13
C PRO A 389 -18.29 2.91 -3.35
N VAL A 390 -18.32 1.96 -2.42
CA VAL A 390 -19.46 1.74 -1.52
C VAL A 390 -19.07 1.95 -0.06
N ASP A 391 -17.80 1.71 0.29
CA ASP A 391 -17.24 1.92 1.64
C ASP A 391 -16.06 2.93 1.63
N ASN A 392 -15.58 3.34 2.80
CA ASN A 392 -14.60 4.41 2.96
C ASN A 392 -13.19 4.05 2.48
N ASP A 393 -12.74 2.82 2.75
CA ASP A 393 -11.44 2.32 2.27
C ASP A 393 -11.37 2.32 0.72
N GLN A 394 -12.52 2.06 0.09
CA GLN A 394 -12.74 2.06 -1.35
C GLN A 394 -12.78 3.45 -1.99
N VAL A 395 -12.99 4.50 -1.19
CA VAL A 395 -12.90 5.90 -1.65
C VAL A 395 -11.45 6.37 -1.59
N LEU A 396 -10.71 5.99 -0.55
CA LEU A 396 -9.37 6.48 -0.24
C LEU A 396 -8.30 6.02 -1.24
N PHE A 397 -8.27 4.72 -1.55
CA PHE A 397 -7.23 4.15 -2.42
C PHE A 397 -7.28 4.65 -3.89
N PRO A 398 -8.43 4.65 -4.57
CA PRO A 398 -8.57 5.11 -5.95
C PRO A 398 -8.26 6.59 -6.17
N GLN A 399 -8.54 7.45 -5.18
CA GLN A 399 -8.21 8.88 -5.29
C GLN A 399 -6.71 9.13 -5.35
N ASN A 400 -5.90 8.29 -4.71
CA ASN A 400 -4.44 8.37 -4.79
C ASN A 400 -3.91 7.84 -6.13
N LEU A 401 -4.57 6.83 -6.68
CA LEU A 401 -4.23 6.30 -8.01
C LEU A 401 -4.38 7.36 -9.10
N LEU A 402 -5.49 8.13 -9.07
CA LEU A 402 -5.72 9.26 -9.98
C LEU A 402 -4.58 10.28 -9.97
N ARG A 403 -4.03 10.56 -8.78
CA ARG A 403 -2.97 11.54 -8.59
C ARG A 403 -1.63 11.04 -9.12
N GLN A 404 -1.28 9.78 -8.86
CA GLN A 404 0.03 9.23 -9.20
C GLN A 404 0.14 8.76 -10.67
N LEU A 405 -0.95 8.26 -11.26
CA LEU A 405 -0.95 7.73 -12.63
C LEU A 405 -1.68 8.62 -13.64
N GLY A 406 -2.29 9.73 -13.17
CA GLY A 406 -2.98 10.72 -13.98
C GLY A 406 -4.41 10.34 -14.37
N ASN A 407 -5.15 11.33 -14.90
CA ASN A 407 -6.59 11.27 -15.23
C ASN A 407 -7.00 10.20 -16.26
N ASN A 408 -6.06 9.46 -16.85
CA ASN A 408 -6.32 8.43 -17.86
C ASN A 408 -6.50 7.02 -17.27
N TRP A 409 -6.24 6.83 -15.96
CA TRP A 409 -6.20 5.50 -15.33
C TRP A 409 -7.41 5.17 -14.46
N GLU A 410 -8.09 6.18 -13.90
CA GLU A 410 -9.25 5.99 -13.04
C GLU A 410 -10.36 7.00 -13.38
N THR A 411 -11.61 6.58 -13.21
CA THR A 411 -12.74 7.51 -13.13
C THR A 411 -13.72 7.02 -12.07
N THR A 412 -14.08 7.89 -11.12
CA THR A 412 -15.06 7.57 -10.08
C THR A 412 -16.51 7.81 -10.55
N LEU A 413 -17.37 6.82 -10.41
CA LEU A 413 -18.82 6.95 -10.61
C LEU A 413 -19.50 7.38 -9.30
N THR A 414 -20.38 8.37 -9.38
CA THR A 414 -21.19 8.82 -8.24
C THR A 414 -22.62 8.28 -8.34
N LYS A 415 -23.37 8.28 -7.22
CA LYS A 415 -24.77 7.77 -7.15
C LYS A 415 -25.75 8.41 -8.14
N HIS A 416 -25.39 9.51 -8.81
CA HIS A 416 -26.22 10.21 -9.80
C HIS A 416 -25.81 9.98 -11.26
N THR A 417 -25.00 8.97 -11.53
CA THR A 417 -24.48 8.73 -12.88
C THR A 417 -25.58 8.26 -13.84
N SER A 418 -25.81 8.98 -14.93
CA SER A 418 -26.76 8.59 -15.97
C SER A 418 -26.15 7.62 -17.00
N ASN A 419 -26.98 6.94 -17.80
CA ASN A 419 -26.55 6.12 -18.94
C ASN A 419 -25.59 6.87 -19.89
N ARG A 420 -25.80 8.18 -20.08
CA ARG A 420 -24.98 9.02 -20.96
C ARG A 420 -23.59 9.24 -20.37
N ASP A 421 -23.51 9.41 -19.05
CA ASP A 421 -22.25 9.64 -18.34
C ASP A 421 -21.42 8.36 -18.30
N LEU A 422 -22.06 7.19 -18.06
CA LEU A 422 -21.38 5.90 -18.09
C LEU A 422 -20.79 5.61 -19.50
N LEU A 423 -21.56 5.86 -20.56
CA LEU A 423 -21.08 5.75 -21.94
C LEU A 423 -19.94 6.72 -22.24
N HIS A 424 -20.02 7.95 -21.75
CA HIS A 424 -18.99 8.96 -21.95
C HIS A 424 -17.67 8.58 -21.26
N VAL A 425 -17.74 8.09 -20.01
CA VAL A 425 -16.57 7.63 -19.25
C VAL A 425 -15.90 6.43 -19.93
N ILE A 426 -16.68 5.44 -20.35
CA ILE A 426 -16.17 4.26 -21.08
C ILE A 426 -15.58 4.67 -22.45
N ALA A 427 -16.18 5.66 -23.12
CA ALA A 427 -15.66 6.19 -24.38
C ALA A 427 -14.39 7.04 -24.20
N CYS A 428 -14.20 7.70 -23.06
CA CYS A 428 -13.01 8.52 -22.78
C CYS A 428 -11.79 7.64 -22.44
N SER A 429 -12.02 6.51 -21.75
CA SER A 429 -11.01 5.45 -21.54
C SER A 429 -10.55 4.79 -22.85
N ARG A 430 -11.28 5.00 -23.95
CA ARG A 430 -11.05 4.43 -25.28
C ARG A 430 -9.90 5.08 -26.09
N ARG A 431 -9.15 6.03 -25.51
CA ARG A 431 -8.05 6.71 -26.22
C ARG A 431 -6.85 5.75 -26.39
N ASN A 432 -6.82 5.11 -27.56
CA ASN A 432 -5.82 4.21 -28.14
C ASN A 432 -4.49 4.03 -27.39
N ARG A 433 -4.15 2.78 -27.08
CA ARG A 433 -2.76 2.30 -26.96
C ARG A 433 -2.41 1.40 -28.16
N PRO A 434 -1.24 1.54 -28.78
CA PRO A 434 -0.72 0.54 -29.69
C PRO A 434 -0.33 -0.73 -28.92
N ALA A 435 -0.64 -1.89 -29.51
CA ALA A 435 -0.32 -3.20 -28.97
C ALA A 435 1.20 -3.42 -29.01
N MET A 436 1.83 -3.51 -27.84
CA MET A 436 3.25 -3.85 -27.72
C MET A 436 3.37 -5.37 -27.57
N ASN A 437 3.80 -6.03 -28.63
CA ASN A 437 3.97 -7.49 -28.67
C ASN A 437 5.16 -7.93 -27.82
N HIS A 438 4.98 -9.05 -27.12
CA HIS A 438 5.97 -9.77 -26.32
C HIS A 438 7.07 -10.40 -27.19
N ILE A 439 8.00 -9.61 -27.73
CA ILE A 439 9.29 -10.11 -28.21
C ILE A 439 10.33 -9.01 -27.96
N CYS A 440 10.98 -9.03 -26.79
CA CYS A 440 12.33 -8.51 -26.53
C CYS A 440 12.66 -8.59 -25.03
N PHE A 441 12.52 -9.78 -24.44
CA PHE A 441 13.20 -10.12 -23.19
C PHE A 441 14.42 -10.92 -23.62
N VAL A 442 15.62 -10.30 -23.62
CA VAL A 442 16.96 -10.96 -23.52
C VAL A 442 18.14 -9.98 -23.70
N ILE A 443 17.96 -8.75 -24.21
CA ILE A 443 19.10 -7.82 -24.38
C ILE A 443 18.94 -6.57 -23.51
N LEU A 444 19.19 -6.70 -22.21
CA LEU A 444 19.38 -5.56 -21.31
C LEU A 444 20.15 -6.00 -20.05
N LEU A 445 21.34 -6.57 -20.26
CA LEU A 445 22.30 -6.87 -19.19
C LEU A 445 23.49 -5.90 -19.14
N LEU A 446 23.50 -4.83 -19.94
CA LEU A 446 24.62 -3.88 -20.00
C LEU A 446 24.16 -2.46 -20.33
N ILE A 447 23.34 -1.84 -19.49
CA ILE A 447 23.18 -0.37 -19.51
C ILE A 447 23.51 0.14 -18.12
N GLY A 448 24.61 0.89 -18.06
CA GLY A 448 25.21 1.39 -16.83
C GLY A 448 24.27 2.27 -16.02
N CYS A 449 24.55 2.31 -14.72
CA CYS A 449 23.98 3.23 -13.76
C CYS A 449 24.04 4.67 -14.30
N THR A 450 22.91 5.24 -14.70
CA THR A 450 22.78 6.70 -14.75
C THR A 450 22.53 7.16 -13.33
N ASN A 451 23.58 7.67 -12.70
CA ASN A 451 23.52 8.22 -11.35
C ASN A 451 22.68 9.51 -11.37
N ALA A 452 21.66 9.61 -10.52
CA ALA A 452 21.22 10.91 -10.06
C ALA A 452 22.40 11.54 -9.31
N TYR A 453 22.81 12.74 -9.71
CA TYR A 453 23.94 13.42 -9.07
C TYR A 453 23.44 14.10 -7.80
N TYR A 454 23.89 13.57 -6.66
CA TYR A 454 23.82 14.26 -5.38
C TYR A 454 25.04 15.16 -5.29
N MET A 455 24.82 16.45 -5.02
CA MET A 455 25.90 17.37 -4.70
C MET A 455 25.74 17.88 -3.28
N THR A 456 26.87 18.01 -2.59
CA THR A 456 26.97 18.70 -1.29
C THR A 456 27.50 20.10 -1.54
N ILE A 457 26.70 21.12 -1.24
CA ILE A 457 27.10 22.53 -1.32
C ILE A 457 27.35 23.02 0.10
N ASP A 458 28.62 23.27 0.41
CA ASP A 458 29.03 23.74 1.73
C ASP A 458 28.41 25.11 2.09
N ALA A 459 28.39 25.44 3.38
CA ALA A 459 27.95 26.77 3.82
C ALA A 459 28.84 27.84 3.18
N HIS A 460 28.22 28.92 2.69
CA HIS A 460 28.90 29.99 1.95
C HIS A 460 29.48 29.61 0.57
N ALA A 461 29.20 28.41 0.06
CA ALA A 461 29.65 27.96 -1.25
C ALA A 461 28.57 28.08 -2.34
N GLU A 462 29.00 28.03 -3.59
CA GLU A 462 28.16 27.97 -4.78
C GLU A 462 28.78 26.98 -5.78
N GLU A 463 27.96 26.09 -6.32
CA GLU A 463 28.36 25.07 -7.28
C GLU A 463 27.61 25.27 -8.60
N CYS A 464 28.32 25.22 -9.73
CA CYS A 464 27.76 25.50 -11.05
C CYS A 464 28.05 24.37 -12.06
N PHE A 465 27.06 24.09 -12.91
CA PHE A 465 27.07 23.03 -13.91
C PHE A 465 26.83 23.62 -15.29
N PHE A 466 27.46 23.03 -16.30
CA PHE A 466 27.50 23.60 -17.65
C PHE A 466 27.01 22.58 -18.67
N GLU A 467 26.07 23.00 -19.52
CA GLU A 467 25.61 22.18 -20.65
C GLU A 467 25.74 22.95 -21.97
N LYS A 468 26.35 22.30 -22.97
CA LYS A 468 26.53 22.89 -24.29
C LYS A 468 25.45 22.37 -25.23
N VAL A 469 24.59 23.26 -25.71
CA VAL A 469 23.48 22.89 -26.61
C VAL A 469 23.35 23.82 -27.81
N SER A 470 22.68 23.30 -28.84
CA SER A 470 22.30 24.07 -30.03
C SER A 470 20.95 24.76 -29.84
N ALA A 471 20.75 25.87 -30.54
CA ALA A 471 19.54 26.65 -30.58
C ALA A 471 18.34 25.76 -30.92
N GLY A 472 17.28 25.95 -30.16
CA GLY A 472 16.05 25.20 -30.29
C GLY A 472 15.98 23.88 -29.51
N THR A 473 17.07 23.47 -28.86
CA THR A 473 17.07 22.33 -27.94
C THR A 473 16.22 22.64 -26.71
N LYS A 474 15.37 21.71 -26.25
CA LYS A 474 14.65 21.86 -24.98
C LYS A 474 15.58 21.50 -23.83
N LEU A 475 15.70 22.40 -22.87
CA LEU A 475 16.45 22.21 -21.63
C LEU A 475 15.47 22.16 -20.45
N GLY A 476 15.74 21.27 -19.50
CA GLY A 476 15.01 21.17 -18.26
C GLY A 476 15.95 21.12 -17.06
N LEU A 477 15.57 21.76 -15.97
CA LEU A 477 16.18 21.60 -14.65
C LEU A 477 15.09 21.14 -13.68
N THR A 478 15.33 20.03 -13.00
CA THR A 478 14.56 19.63 -11.82
C THR A 478 15.52 19.52 -10.65
N PHE A 479 15.20 20.14 -9.51
CA PHE A 479 16.01 20.00 -8.30
C PHE A 479 15.16 19.97 -7.04
N GLU A 480 15.71 19.36 -5.99
CA GLU A 480 15.15 19.32 -4.65
C GLU A 480 16.28 19.27 -3.61
N VAL A 481 16.13 20.06 -2.54
CA VAL A 481 17.06 20.04 -1.42
C VAL A 481 16.73 18.86 -0.52
N ALA A 482 17.58 17.83 -0.55
CA ALA A 482 17.39 16.59 0.19
C ALA A 482 17.70 16.76 1.69
N GLU A 483 18.77 17.50 2.02
CA GLU A 483 19.20 17.70 3.41
C GLU A 483 19.87 19.08 3.62
N GLY A 484 19.82 19.61 4.85
CA GLY A 484 20.57 20.80 5.28
C GLY A 484 19.74 22.05 5.62
N GLY A 485 19.88 22.56 6.84
CA GLY A 485 19.26 23.82 7.29
C GLY A 485 17.73 23.86 7.16
N PHE A 486 17.20 24.94 6.59
CA PHE A 486 15.77 25.13 6.30
C PHE A 486 15.31 24.52 4.96
N LEU A 487 16.11 23.60 4.38
CA LEU A 487 15.85 22.97 3.09
C LEU A 487 15.64 23.96 1.93
N ASP A 488 16.33 25.10 1.98
CA ASP A 488 16.27 26.20 1.00
C ASP A 488 17.60 26.36 0.24
N ILE A 489 17.58 26.60 -1.07
CA ILE A 489 18.77 26.88 -1.89
C ILE A 489 18.45 28.03 -2.85
N ASP A 490 19.43 28.89 -3.11
CA ASP A 490 19.33 29.86 -4.20
C ASP A 490 19.77 29.17 -5.49
N PHE A 491 19.04 29.35 -6.59
CA PHE A 491 19.43 28.80 -7.89
C PHE A 491 19.39 29.87 -8.98
N ASN A 492 20.26 29.74 -9.98
CA ASN A 492 20.35 30.66 -11.10
C ASN A 492 20.71 29.91 -12.39
N ILE A 493 19.95 30.18 -13.45
CA ILE A 493 20.17 29.64 -14.80
C ILE A 493 20.58 30.78 -15.71
N VAL A 494 21.78 30.68 -16.29
CA VAL A 494 22.39 31.73 -17.12
C VAL A 494 22.62 31.21 -18.53
N GLY A 495 22.18 31.99 -19.52
CA GLY A 495 22.39 31.69 -20.94
C GLY A 495 23.80 32.02 -21.45
N PRO A 496 24.14 31.60 -22.67
CA PRO A 496 25.47 31.83 -23.27
C PRO A 496 25.84 33.32 -23.43
N ASN A 497 24.85 34.20 -23.49
CA ASN A 497 24.98 35.66 -23.54
C ASN A 497 25.20 36.31 -22.17
N GLY A 498 25.25 35.53 -21.08
CA GLY A 498 25.34 36.03 -19.71
C GLY A 498 24.02 36.56 -19.15
N GLN A 499 22.90 36.41 -19.87
CA GLN A 499 21.58 36.79 -19.39
C GLN A 499 21.02 35.70 -18.47
N THR A 500 20.54 36.09 -17.30
CA THR A 500 19.77 35.20 -16.42
C THR A 500 18.45 34.85 -17.10
N ILE A 501 18.22 33.57 -17.30
CA ILE A 501 16.99 33.02 -17.87
C ILE A 501 15.96 32.86 -16.76
N GLU A 502 16.35 32.22 -15.66
CA GLU A 502 15.51 32.02 -14.49
C GLU A 502 16.37 31.99 -13.23
N SER A 503 15.85 32.52 -12.12
CA SER A 503 16.51 32.48 -10.83
C SER A 503 15.47 32.43 -9.71
N GLY A 504 15.80 31.77 -8.61
CA GLY A 504 14.97 31.77 -7.42
C GLY A 504 15.81 31.83 -6.16
N GLU A 505 15.28 32.54 -5.16
CA GLU A 505 15.88 32.62 -3.83
C GLU A 505 15.13 31.71 -2.87
N ARG A 506 15.87 31.06 -1.97
CA ARG A 506 15.34 30.19 -0.91
C ARG A 506 14.35 29.12 -1.38
N ALA A 507 14.61 28.51 -2.53
CA ALA A 507 13.74 27.47 -3.09
C ALA A 507 14.03 26.12 -2.44
N SER A 508 12.99 25.35 -2.09
CA SER A 508 13.15 23.98 -1.58
C SER A 508 13.12 22.92 -2.68
N ASN A 509 12.38 23.20 -3.75
CA ASN A 509 12.37 22.43 -4.99
C ASN A 509 12.06 23.35 -6.17
N GLY A 510 12.29 22.85 -7.38
CA GLY A 510 11.94 23.57 -8.60
C GLY A 510 11.98 22.69 -9.83
N LYS A 511 11.07 22.95 -10.77
CA LYS A 511 11.04 22.32 -12.10
C LYS A 511 10.87 23.38 -13.16
N TYR A 512 11.91 23.57 -13.97
CA TYR A 512 11.99 24.60 -14.98
C TYR A 512 12.29 23.95 -16.33
N ALA A 513 11.56 24.37 -17.37
CA ALA A 513 11.80 23.91 -18.72
C ALA A 513 11.75 25.09 -19.67
N PHE A 514 12.77 25.23 -20.51
CA PHE A 514 12.91 26.30 -21.48
C PHE A 514 13.52 25.79 -22.78
N LYS A 515 13.45 26.59 -23.83
CA LYS A 515 14.05 26.28 -25.13
C LYS A 515 15.30 27.13 -25.31
N ALA A 516 16.42 26.52 -25.69
CA ALA A 516 17.65 27.24 -25.97
C ALA A 516 17.41 28.26 -27.09
N ASP A 517 17.64 29.53 -26.79
CA ASP A 517 17.50 30.67 -27.69
C ASP A 517 18.67 30.80 -28.66
N MET A 518 19.87 30.36 -28.26
CA MET A 518 21.07 30.43 -29.06
C MET A 518 22.04 29.27 -28.80
N ASP A 519 22.97 29.05 -29.73
CA ASP A 519 24.04 28.07 -29.55
C ASP A 519 25.00 28.53 -28.45
N GLY A 520 25.31 27.65 -27.51
CA GLY A 520 26.32 27.94 -26.50
C GLY A 520 26.22 27.12 -25.24
N VAL A 521 26.91 27.60 -24.19
CA VAL A 521 26.95 26.96 -22.87
C VAL A 521 25.94 27.62 -21.96
N TYR A 522 25.00 26.83 -21.46
CA TYR A 522 24.05 27.22 -20.42
C TYR A 522 24.59 26.78 -19.07
N THR A 523 24.52 27.68 -18.08
CA THR A 523 25.09 27.49 -16.74
C THR A 523 23.99 27.40 -15.70
N TYR A 524 24.03 26.37 -14.85
CA TYR A 524 23.10 26.13 -13.76
C TYR A 524 23.86 26.21 -12.43
N CYS A 525 23.61 27.24 -11.63
CA CYS A 525 24.29 27.46 -10.37
C CYS A 525 23.35 27.26 -9.19
N PHE A 526 23.85 26.63 -8.13
CA PHE A 526 23.19 26.48 -6.84
C PHE A 526 24.06 27.12 -5.76
N SER A 527 23.50 28.06 -5.02
CA SER A 527 24.20 28.86 -4.01
C SER A 527 23.64 28.58 -2.62
N ASN A 528 24.56 28.26 -1.71
CA ASN A 528 24.30 28.11 -0.28
C ASN A 528 24.94 29.27 0.51
N LYS A 529 25.06 30.45 -0.10
CA LYS A 529 25.66 31.65 0.52
C LYS A 529 24.91 32.13 1.77
N MET A 530 23.61 31.87 1.81
CA MET A 530 22.71 32.25 2.90
C MET A 530 22.81 31.39 4.17
N SER A 531 23.36 30.18 4.09
CA SER A 531 23.50 29.32 5.28
C SER A 531 24.73 29.68 6.08
N THR A 532 24.58 29.73 7.40
CA THR A 532 25.66 30.13 8.32
C THR A 532 26.57 28.99 8.74
N MET A 533 26.07 27.74 8.83
CA MET A 533 26.83 26.63 9.44
C MET A 533 26.58 25.24 8.83
N THR A 534 25.56 25.05 7.99
CA THR A 534 25.17 23.71 7.51
C THR A 534 25.35 23.57 6.00
N PRO A 535 26.05 22.51 5.53
CA PRO A 535 26.04 22.16 4.12
C PRO A 535 24.65 21.72 3.68
N LYS A 536 24.38 21.82 2.38
CA LYS A 536 23.13 21.37 1.77
C LYS A 536 23.38 20.28 0.75
N ILE A 537 22.56 19.25 0.79
CA ILE A 537 22.57 18.18 -0.21
C ILE A 537 21.47 18.48 -1.20
N VAL A 538 21.83 18.77 -2.44
CA VAL A 538 20.89 19.05 -3.52
C VAL A 538 20.91 17.90 -4.50
N MET A 539 19.75 17.31 -4.73
CA MET A 539 19.54 16.39 -5.85
C MET A 539 19.02 17.21 -7.01
N PHE A 540 19.65 17.06 -8.18
CA PHE A 540 19.22 17.75 -9.38
C PHE A 540 19.34 16.84 -10.60
N THR A 541 18.59 17.19 -11.63
CA THR A 541 18.62 16.53 -12.93
C THR A 541 18.50 17.61 -13.99
N ILE A 542 19.43 17.60 -14.95
CA ILE A 542 19.39 18.45 -16.13
C ILE A 542 18.94 17.58 -17.30
N ASP A 543 17.76 17.89 -17.83
CA ASP A 543 17.18 17.20 -18.98
C ASP A 543 17.56 17.95 -20.27
N VAL A 544 18.41 17.34 -21.09
CA VAL A 544 18.74 17.86 -22.43
C VAL A 544 17.93 17.08 -23.47
N GLY A 545 16.98 17.78 -24.11
CA GLY A 545 16.22 17.24 -25.24
C GLY A 545 17.07 17.13 -26.50
N GLU A 546 16.55 16.50 -27.55
CA GLU A 546 17.20 16.53 -28.86
C GLU A 546 16.92 17.85 -29.58
N PRO A 547 17.85 18.34 -30.42
CA PRO A 547 17.60 19.47 -31.30
C PRO A 547 16.44 19.14 -32.23
N THR A 548 15.53 20.08 -32.46
CA THR A 548 14.62 20.00 -33.62
C THR A 548 15.46 20.15 -34.88
N ALA A 549 16.03 19.05 -35.38
CA ALA A 549 16.68 19.03 -36.66
C ALA A 549 15.65 19.45 -37.72
N GLU A 550 16.01 20.45 -38.52
CA GLU A 550 15.29 20.80 -39.74
C GLU A 550 15.09 19.53 -40.56
N LEU A 551 13.82 19.21 -40.83
CA LEU A 551 13.38 18.14 -41.72
C LEU A 551 13.92 18.40 -43.13
N HIS A 552 15.16 18.01 -43.39
CA HIS A 552 15.65 17.83 -44.75
C HIS A 552 15.32 16.42 -45.24
N GLN A 553 14.60 16.42 -46.36
CA GLN A 553 14.18 15.33 -47.21
C GLN A 553 15.17 14.16 -47.26
N ASP A 554 14.77 13.01 -46.72
CA ASP A 554 15.09 11.71 -47.31
C ASP A 554 13.89 10.77 -47.11
N ALA A 555 12.93 10.93 -48.00
CA ALA A 555 11.74 10.10 -48.11
C ALA A 555 12.08 8.76 -48.75
N ALA A 556 12.74 7.87 -48.01
CA ALA A 556 12.94 6.48 -48.43
C ALA A 556 13.24 5.55 -47.23
N ASN A 557 12.36 5.48 -46.22
CA ASN A 557 12.14 4.30 -45.34
C ASN A 557 11.13 4.62 -44.21
N GLY A 558 9.84 4.73 -44.55
CA GLY A 558 8.78 5.13 -43.61
C GLY A 558 8.47 4.16 -42.45
N ASN A 559 9.07 2.97 -42.41
CA ASN A 559 8.86 2.01 -41.31
C ASN A 559 9.90 2.10 -40.19
N HIS A 560 11.14 2.53 -40.48
CA HIS A 560 12.20 2.63 -39.47
C HIS A 560 12.02 3.87 -38.59
N THR A 561 11.64 5.00 -39.18
CA THR A 561 11.43 6.26 -38.47
C THR A 561 10.32 6.18 -37.43
N LYS A 562 9.22 5.47 -37.74
CA LYS A 562 8.10 5.28 -36.81
C LYS A 562 8.46 4.38 -35.61
N LEU A 563 9.30 3.37 -35.83
CA LEU A 563 9.79 2.52 -34.75
C LEU A 563 10.75 3.29 -33.85
N GLU A 564 11.66 4.08 -34.42
CA GLU A 564 12.57 4.96 -33.68
C GLU A 564 11.81 6.01 -32.86
N GLU A 565 10.75 6.60 -33.42
CA GLU A 565 9.89 7.56 -32.72
C GLU A 565 9.17 6.90 -31.53
N MET A 566 8.60 5.71 -31.71
CA MET A 566 7.97 4.95 -30.62
C MET A 566 8.98 4.52 -29.55
N ILE A 567 10.20 4.13 -29.94
CA ILE A 567 11.28 3.79 -29.00
C ILE A 567 11.69 5.04 -28.20
N LYS A 568 11.80 6.21 -28.85
CA LYS A 568 12.10 7.48 -28.18
C LYS A 568 10.99 7.90 -27.22
N GLU A 569 9.73 7.78 -27.63
CA GLU A 569 8.58 8.07 -26.77
C GLU A 569 8.52 7.13 -25.56
N LEU A 570 8.71 5.82 -25.77
CA LEU A 570 8.74 4.83 -24.70
C LEU A 570 9.92 5.03 -23.75
N SER A 571 11.11 5.34 -24.29
CA SER A 571 12.31 5.66 -23.51
C SER A 571 12.10 6.91 -22.65
N GLY A 572 11.47 7.95 -23.21
CA GLY A 572 11.08 9.15 -22.47
C GLY A 572 10.10 8.84 -21.33
N ALA A 573 9.02 8.10 -21.63
CA ALA A 573 8.03 7.69 -20.62
C ALA A 573 8.65 6.82 -19.52
N LEU A 574 9.51 5.86 -19.87
CA LEU A 574 10.22 5.00 -18.90
C LEU A 574 11.18 5.82 -18.02
N ARG A 575 11.89 6.80 -18.59
CA ARG A 575 12.73 7.72 -17.82
C ARG A 575 11.91 8.55 -16.84
N THR A 576 10.74 9.04 -17.25
CA THR A 576 9.82 9.76 -16.35
C THR A 576 9.33 8.86 -15.21
N VAL A 577 8.87 7.64 -15.50
CA VAL A 577 8.43 6.70 -14.45
C VAL A 577 9.56 6.36 -13.49
N LYS A 578 10.78 6.12 -14.01
CA LYS A 578 11.97 5.88 -13.19
C LYS A 578 12.28 7.07 -12.28
N HIS A 579 12.19 8.29 -12.81
CA HIS A 579 12.42 9.50 -12.03
C HIS A 579 11.40 9.65 -10.88
N GLU A 580 10.12 9.41 -11.15
CA GLU A 580 9.08 9.41 -10.11
C GLU A 580 9.30 8.31 -9.05
N GLN A 581 9.73 7.11 -9.45
CA GLN A 581 10.07 6.05 -8.51
C GLN A 581 11.28 6.38 -7.63
N ASP A 582 12.34 6.92 -8.23
CA ASP A 582 13.54 7.35 -7.51
C ASP A 582 13.21 8.51 -6.54
N TYR A 583 12.35 9.44 -6.96
CA TYR A 583 11.79 10.50 -6.11
C TYR A 583 11.02 9.93 -4.90
N MET A 584 10.11 8.98 -5.12
CA MET A 584 9.32 8.37 -4.03
C MET A 584 10.22 7.61 -3.03
N ASN A 585 11.20 6.85 -3.52
CA ASN A 585 12.16 6.13 -2.68
C ASN A 585 13.05 7.07 -1.86
N LEU A 586 13.39 8.24 -2.41
CA LEU A 586 14.15 9.26 -1.68
C LEU A 586 13.29 9.90 -0.59
N ARG A 587 12.06 10.29 -0.93
CA ARG A 587 11.12 10.88 0.03
C ARG A 587 10.87 9.95 1.21
N GLU A 588 10.72 8.65 0.97
CA GLU A 588 10.65 7.63 2.03
C GLU A 588 11.90 7.63 2.92
N ARG A 589 13.11 7.61 2.33
CA ARG A 589 14.36 7.64 3.08
C ARG A 589 14.49 8.90 3.93
N VAL A 590 14.18 10.06 3.37
CA VAL A 590 14.20 11.33 4.11
C VAL A 590 13.22 11.28 5.28
N HIS A 591 11.98 10.86 5.06
CA HIS A 591 10.99 10.70 6.13
C HIS A 591 11.46 9.73 7.21
N ARG A 592 12.07 8.60 6.82
CA ARG A 592 12.59 7.62 7.76
C ARG A 592 13.74 8.20 8.59
N THR A 593 14.70 8.88 7.98
CA THR A 593 15.80 9.55 8.69
C THR A 593 15.30 10.65 9.63
N ILE A 594 14.31 11.44 9.20
CA ILE A 594 13.67 12.45 10.05
C ILE A 594 12.99 11.78 11.25
N ASN A 595 12.27 10.68 11.03
CA ASN A 595 11.60 9.96 12.12
C ASN A 595 12.62 9.36 13.10
N GLU A 596 13.67 8.70 12.60
CA GLU A 596 14.74 8.11 13.42
C GLU A 596 15.51 9.18 14.23
N SER A 597 15.86 10.30 13.61
CA SER A 597 16.55 11.40 14.29
C SER A 597 15.66 12.13 15.30
N THR A 598 14.38 12.31 15.01
CA THR A 598 13.40 12.88 15.93
C THR A 598 13.21 11.97 17.13
N ASN A 599 13.01 10.66 16.89
CA ASN A 599 12.91 9.66 17.96
C ASN A 599 14.16 9.68 18.86
N SER A 600 15.37 9.70 18.29
CA SER A 600 16.60 9.78 19.06
C SER A 600 16.69 11.06 19.91
N ARG A 601 16.31 12.22 19.37
CA ARG A 601 16.29 13.49 20.11
C ARG A 601 15.29 13.46 21.27
N VAL A 602 14.09 12.93 21.05
CA VAL A 602 13.07 12.78 22.09
C VAL A 602 13.57 11.87 23.20
N VAL A 603 14.17 10.72 22.85
CA VAL A 603 14.76 9.78 23.82
C VAL A 603 15.85 10.48 24.65
N MET A 604 16.77 11.21 24.01
CA MET A 604 17.83 11.96 24.72
C MET A 604 17.26 13.04 25.64
N TRP A 605 16.20 13.73 25.21
CA TRP A 605 15.51 14.72 26.03
C TRP A 605 14.84 14.09 27.26
N SER A 606 14.21 12.93 27.10
CA SER A 606 13.63 12.18 28.21
C SER A 606 14.68 11.73 29.23
N PHE A 607 15.86 11.29 28.77
CA PHE A 607 16.99 10.98 29.67
C PHE A 607 17.49 12.22 30.41
N PHE A 608 17.59 13.35 29.72
CA PHE A 608 17.99 14.61 30.33
C PHE A 608 16.99 15.07 31.40
N GLU A 609 15.68 15.02 31.11
CA GLU A 609 14.62 15.35 32.06
C GLU A 609 14.67 14.45 33.31
N ALA A 610 14.82 13.13 33.12
CA ALA A 610 14.99 12.20 34.23
C ALA A 610 16.23 12.51 35.08
N PHE A 611 17.34 12.89 34.45
CA PHE A 611 18.56 13.29 35.15
C PHE A 611 18.36 14.58 35.97
N VAL A 612 17.69 15.59 35.41
CA VAL A 612 17.36 16.84 36.12
C VAL A 612 16.48 16.55 37.33
N LEU A 613 15.47 15.68 37.20
CA LEU A 613 14.63 15.29 38.34
C LEU A 613 15.44 14.58 39.44
N LEU A 614 16.28 13.61 39.07
CA LEU A 614 17.13 12.90 40.04
C LEU A 614 18.09 13.83 40.77
N THR A 615 18.74 14.76 40.06
CA THR A 615 19.66 15.74 40.65
C THR A 615 18.93 16.71 41.58
N MET A 616 17.73 17.16 41.21
CA MET A 616 16.90 18.00 42.07
C MET A 616 16.49 17.26 43.35
N THR A 617 16.04 16.00 43.26
CA THR A 617 15.69 15.18 44.42
C THR A 617 16.90 14.94 45.32
N ALA A 618 18.06 14.61 44.75
CA ALA A 618 19.30 14.44 45.52
C ALA A 618 19.71 15.73 46.23
N GLY A 619 19.60 16.88 45.56
CA GLY A 619 19.85 18.20 46.13
C GLY A 619 18.90 18.54 47.29
N GLN A 620 17.60 18.25 47.15
CA GLN A 620 16.61 18.43 48.20
C GLN A 620 16.92 17.57 49.43
N VAL A 621 17.26 16.29 49.22
CA VAL A 621 17.66 15.37 50.31
C VAL A 621 18.92 15.84 51.01
N TYR A 622 19.93 16.28 50.25
CA TYR A 622 21.17 16.83 50.81
C TYR A 622 20.91 18.08 51.65
N TYR A 623 20.11 19.03 51.13
CA TYR A 623 19.77 20.26 51.83
C TYR A 623 18.99 20.00 53.12
N LEU A 624 18.00 19.10 53.08
CA LEU A 624 17.24 18.69 54.26
C LEU A 624 18.15 18.03 55.31
N LYS A 625 19.03 17.08 54.91
CA LYS A 625 20.00 16.48 55.83
C LYS A 625 20.89 17.52 56.49
N ARG A 626 21.40 18.48 55.71
CA ARG A 626 22.28 19.55 56.21
C ARG A 626 21.55 20.52 57.14
N PHE A 627 20.26 20.78 56.92
CA PHE A 627 19.44 21.60 57.81
C PHE A 627 19.23 20.94 59.19
N PHE A 628 19.14 19.61 59.26
CA PHE A 628 19.06 18.87 60.52
C PHE A 628 20.43 18.60 61.17
N GLU A 629 21.54 18.80 60.45
CA GLU A 629 22.92 18.79 60.96
C GLU A 629 23.31 20.09 61.69
N VAL A 630 22.40 20.67 62.48
CA VAL A 630 22.76 21.77 63.39
C VAL A 630 23.75 21.23 64.42
N ARG A 631 25.01 21.66 64.32
CA ARG A 631 26.01 21.48 65.38
C ARG A 631 25.44 22.08 66.66
N ARG A 632 25.15 21.24 67.65
CA ARG A 632 25.06 21.70 69.05
C ARG A 632 26.39 22.36 69.38
N VAL A 633 26.40 23.69 69.37
CA VAL A 633 27.45 24.45 70.05
C VAL A 633 27.11 24.31 71.52
N VAL A 634 27.86 23.44 72.21
CA VAL A 634 27.82 23.29 73.68
C VAL A 634 28.51 24.48 74.30
#